data_AF-A0A3C1YAV1-F1
#
_entry.id   AF-A0A3C1YAV1-F1
#
_cell.length_a   1.000
_cell.length_b   1.000
_cell.length_c   1.000
_cell.angle_alpha   90.00
_cell.angle_beta   90.00
_cell.angle_gamma   90.00
#
_symmetry.space_group_name_H-M   'P 1'
#
loop_
_entity.id
_entity.type
_entity.pdbx_description
1 polymer ?
#
loop_
_entity_poly.entity_id
_entity_poly.type
_entity_poly.pdbx_seq_one_letter_code
_entity_poly.pdbx_strand_id
1 'polypeptide(L)'
;MIRFKMDNIEVEQFAILSDGLPASGKVDFETSLGFMYSVETKRIACVFILLYSDSDSGAPLLKMALNCQFSIHPDDWNSMISDGVITIPKNLQEFLAVQTVGTSRGILFSKTEKTPFSQLILPPVNVAEMIKGAIKESLPVSQSDE
;
A
#
# COMPACT_ATOMS: atom_id res chain seq x y z
N MET A 1 -5.28 -20.48 5.95
CA MET A 1 -5.49 -19.04 5.66
C MET A 1 -4.77 -18.29 6.76
N ILE A 2 -3.88 -17.34 6.43
CA ILE A 2 -3.14 -16.55 7.43
C ILE A 2 -4.12 -15.60 8.11
N ARG A 3 -4.17 -15.59 9.43
CA ARG A 3 -5.01 -14.66 10.20
C ARG A 3 -4.27 -13.34 10.38
N PHE A 4 -4.92 -12.25 9.98
CA PHE A 4 -4.40 -10.89 10.15
C PHE A 4 -5.54 -9.91 10.44
N LYS A 5 -5.18 -8.74 10.97
CA LYS A 5 -6.09 -7.58 11.09
C LYS A 5 -5.36 -6.32 10.69
N MET A 6 -6.05 -5.38 10.04
CA MET A 6 -5.55 -4.03 9.84
C MET A 6 -5.59 -3.30 11.17
N ASP A 7 -4.46 -2.83 11.67
CA ASP A 7 -4.35 -2.20 13.00
C ASP A 7 -4.07 -0.70 12.93
N ASN A 8 -3.45 -0.23 11.85
CA ASN A 8 -3.20 1.19 11.63
C ASN A 8 -3.35 1.57 10.15
N ILE A 9 -3.86 2.78 9.91
CA ILE A 9 -3.94 3.41 8.60
C ILE A 9 -3.31 4.80 8.74
N GLU A 10 -2.23 5.05 8.01
CA GLU A 10 -1.54 6.32 8.02
C GLU A 10 -1.54 6.95 6.63
N VAL A 11 -1.97 8.21 6.55
CA VAL A 11 -1.83 9.03 5.34
C VAL A 11 -0.47 9.75 5.41
N GLU A 12 0.56 9.13 4.85
CA GLU A 12 1.91 9.70 4.84
C GLU A 12 1.98 10.96 3.98
N GLN A 13 1.22 11.00 2.87
CA GLN A 13 1.13 12.17 2.01
C GLN A 13 -0.27 12.30 1.42
N PHE A 14 -0.80 13.52 1.40
CA PHE A 14 -1.93 13.88 0.55
C PHE A 14 -1.77 15.34 0.11
N ALA A 15 -1.68 15.56 -1.20
CA ALA A 15 -1.52 16.88 -1.76
C ALA A 15 -2.33 17.02 -3.05
N ILE A 16 -3.16 18.06 -3.10
CA ILE A 16 -3.72 18.58 -4.35
C ILE A 16 -2.71 19.58 -4.88
N LEU A 17 -2.22 19.36 -6.10
CA LEU A 17 -1.08 20.06 -6.69
C LEU A 17 -1.50 20.99 -7.85
N SER A 18 -2.79 21.07 -8.12
CA SER A 18 -3.40 21.92 -9.14
C SER A 18 -4.67 22.60 -8.60
N ASP A 19 -5.02 23.77 -9.14
CA ASP A 19 -6.24 24.50 -8.77
C ASP A 19 -7.51 23.88 -9.38
N GLY A 20 -7.36 23.00 -10.36
CA GLY A 20 -8.47 22.33 -11.03
C GLY A 20 -8.03 21.17 -11.91
N LEU A 21 -9.01 20.56 -12.57
CA LEU A 21 -8.77 19.49 -13.53
C LEU A 21 -8.49 20.05 -14.94
N PRO A 22 -7.75 19.32 -15.78
CA PRO A 22 -7.49 19.72 -17.15
C PRO A 22 -8.78 19.96 -17.93
N ALA A 23 -8.82 21.01 -18.75
CA ALA A 23 -9.98 21.31 -19.59
C ALA A 23 -10.29 20.19 -20.60
N SER A 24 -9.28 19.40 -20.99
CA SER A 24 -9.43 18.22 -21.85
C SER A 24 -10.14 17.06 -21.15
N GLY A 25 -10.20 17.07 -19.81
CA GLY A 25 -10.73 15.99 -18.98
C GLY A 25 -9.87 14.72 -18.98
N LYS A 26 -8.72 14.72 -19.66
CA LYS A 26 -7.82 13.57 -19.74
C LYS A 26 -6.87 13.59 -18.55
N VAL A 27 -6.90 12.50 -17.79
CA VAL A 27 -6.10 12.33 -16.58
C VAL A 27 -5.50 10.94 -16.61
N ASP A 28 -4.18 10.89 -16.44
CA ASP A 28 -3.44 9.65 -16.24
C ASP A 28 -3.28 9.39 -14.74
N PHE A 29 -3.04 8.13 -14.40
CA PHE A 29 -2.73 7.76 -13.03
C PHE A 29 -1.62 6.72 -12.98
N GLU A 30 -0.79 6.84 -11.96
CA GLU A 30 0.27 5.89 -11.65
C GLU A 30 0.07 5.36 -10.24
N THR A 31 0.33 4.06 -10.05
CA THR A 31 0.27 3.43 -8.73
C THR A 31 1.53 2.65 -8.44
N SER A 32 1.92 2.64 -7.17
CA SER A 32 3.01 1.82 -6.67
C SER A 32 2.58 1.12 -5.38
N LEU A 33 3.07 -0.10 -5.20
CA LEU A 33 2.88 -0.92 -4.01
C LEU A 33 4.23 -1.34 -3.44
N GLY A 34 4.39 -1.16 -2.14
CA GLY A 34 5.55 -1.61 -1.38
C GLY A 34 5.14 -2.38 -0.13
N PHE A 35 6.04 -3.23 0.36
CA PHE A 35 5.85 -3.96 1.60
C PHE A 35 7.05 -3.78 2.51
N MET A 36 6.76 -3.64 3.79
CA MET A 36 7.75 -3.67 4.86
C MET A 36 7.23 -4.61 5.95
N TYR A 37 8.11 -5.08 6.83
CA TYR A 37 7.69 -5.93 7.93
C TYR A 37 8.56 -5.72 9.17
N SER A 38 8.04 -6.09 10.33
CA SER A 38 8.75 -6.02 11.61
C SER A 38 8.64 -7.34 12.33
N VAL A 39 9.79 -7.97 12.60
CA VAL A 39 9.89 -9.24 13.33
C VAL A 39 9.50 -9.08 14.79
N GLU A 40 9.92 -7.98 15.41
CA GLU A 40 9.62 -7.65 16.80
C GLU A 40 8.12 -7.51 17.04
N THR A 41 7.43 -6.74 16.17
CA THR A 41 6.00 -6.47 16.33
C THR A 41 5.09 -7.44 15.58
N LYS A 42 5.66 -8.34 14.76
CA LYS A 42 4.95 -9.31 13.92
C LYS A 42 3.93 -8.65 12.99
N ARG A 43 4.36 -7.54 12.38
CA ARG A 43 3.54 -6.71 11.50
C ARG A 43 4.06 -6.71 10.08
N ILE A 44 3.13 -6.58 9.14
CA ILE A 44 3.41 -6.29 7.74
C ILE A 44 2.76 -4.93 7.43
N ALA A 45 3.53 -4.02 6.86
CA ALA A 45 3.04 -2.76 6.33
C ALA A 45 2.93 -2.87 4.80
N CYS A 46 1.85 -2.34 4.25
CA CYS A 46 1.62 -2.20 2.82
C CYS A 46 1.54 -0.71 2.50
N VAL A 47 2.49 -0.23 1.71
CA VAL A 47 2.57 1.16 1.25
C VAL A 47 1.95 1.24 -0.13
N PHE A 48 1.01 2.17 -0.31
CA PHE A 48 0.37 2.45 -1.59
C PHE A 48 0.56 3.92 -1.96
N ILE A 49 1.08 4.16 -3.16
CA ILE A 49 1.26 5.51 -3.71
C ILE A 49 0.38 5.64 -4.95
N LEU A 50 -0.32 6.76 -5.05
CA LEU A 50 -1.13 7.18 -6.19
C LEU A 50 -0.71 8.57 -6.63
N LEU A 51 -0.48 8.74 -7.92
CA LEU A 51 -0.27 10.03 -8.56
C LEU A 51 -1.25 10.17 -9.72
N TYR A 52 -2.05 11.22 -9.72
CA TYR A 52 -2.80 11.68 -10.89
C TYR A 52 -2.04 12.80 -11.58
N SER A 53 -2.03 12.79 -12.90
CA SER A 53 -1.39 13.79 -13.73
C SER A 53 -2.27 14.16 -14.92
N ASP A 54 -2.11 15.37 -15.42
CA ASP A 54 -2.69 15.79 -16.70
C ASP A 54 -2.04 14.97 -17.82
N SER A 55 -2.84 14.25 -18.62
CA SER A 55 -2.31 13.41 -19.71
C SER A 55 -1.63 14.22 -20.82
N ASP A 56 -2.00 15.49 -21.00
CA ASP A 56 -1.48 16.31 -22.09
C ASP A 56 -0.15 16.99 -21.69
N SER A 57 -0.04 17.46 -20.44
CA SER A 57 1.14 18.20 -19.95
C SER A 57 2.07 17.40 -19.05
N GLY A 58 1.61 16.28 -18.49
CA GLY A 58 2.31 15.52 -17.46
C GLY A 58 2.33 16.21 -16.09
N ALA A 59 1.67 17.36 -15.93
CA ALA A 59 1.67 18.11 -14.68
C ALA A 59 0.94 17.32 -13.57
N PRO A 60 1.50 17.23 -12.35
CA PRO A 60 0.88 16.49 -11.27
C PRO A 60 -0.38 17.22 -10.76
N LEU A 61 -1.46 16.47 -10.58
CA LEU A 61 -2.76 16.98 -10.15
C LEU A 61 -3.02 16.66 -8.68
N LEU A 62 -2.78 15.42 -8.29
CA LEU A 62 -3.03 14.92 -6.93
C LEU A 62 -2.04 13.82 -6.61
N LYS A 63 -1.43 13.88 -5.44
CA LYS A 63 -0.57 12.81 -4.91
C LYS A 63 -1.08 12.32 -3.57
N MET A 64 -1.12 11.01 -3.40
CA MET A 64 -1.46 10.34 -2.16
C MET A 64 -0.46 9.22 -1.87
N ALA A 65 -0.04 9.10 -0.62
CA ALA A 65 0.72 7.97 -0.11
C ALA A 65 0.09 7.50 1.21
N LEU A 66 -0.10 6.19 1.32
CA LEU A 66 -0.76 5.53 2.43
C LEU A 66 0.09 4.37 2.92
N ASN A 67 0.06 4.15 4.22
CA ASN A 67 0.69 3.03 4.89
C ASN A 67 -0.35 2.33 5.75
N CYS A 68 -0.79 1.15 5.32
CA CYS A 68 -1.67 0.29 6.10
C CYS A 68 -0.85 -0.80 6.78
N GLN A 69 -0.93 -0.87 8.09
CA GLN A 69 -0.25 -1.86 8.90
C GLN A 69 -1.20 -2.99 9.27
N PHE A 70 -0.65 -4.20 9.31
CA PHE A 70 -1.38 -5.42 9.59
C PHE A 70 -0.65 -6.24 10.64
N SER A 71 -1.31 -6.46 11.77
CA SER A 71 -0.86 -7.42 12.78
C SER A 71 -1.21 -8.84 12.31
N ILE A 72 -0.22 -9.73 12.30
CA ILE A 72 -0.38 -11.14 11.96
C ILE A 72 -0.52 -11.97 13.24
N HIS A 73 -1.40 -12.97 13.23
CA HIS A 73 -1.53 -13.86 14.38
C HIS A 73 -0.19 -14.56 14.69
N PRO A 74 0.25 -14.68 15.95
CA PRO A 74 1.56 -15.24 16.30
C PRO A 74 1.89 -16.60 15.67
N ASP A 75 0.96 -17.56 15.71
CA ASP A 75 1.19 -18.87 15.08
C ASP A 75 1.41 -18.79 13.57
N ASP A 76 0.64 -17.94 12.89
CA ASP A 76 0.75 -17.76 11.45
C ASP A 76 2.07 -17.02 11.10
N TRP A 77 2.47 -16.04 11.91
CA TRP A 77 3.77 -15.37 11.79
C TRP A 77 4.92 -16.37 11.92
N ASN A 78 4.90 -17.20 12.96
CA ASN A 78 5.93 -18.20 13.19
C ASN A 78 5.97 -19.24 12.06
N SER A 79 4.82 -19.58 11.48
CA SER A 79 4.76 -20.50 10.32
C SER A 79 5.43 -19.95 9.05
N MET A 80 5.63 -18.63 8.98
CA MET A 80 6.34 -17.97 7.89
C MET A 80 7.86 -17.96 8.08
N ILE A 81 8.38 -18.43 9.23
CA ILE A 81 9.81 -18.43 9.53
C ILE A 81 10.32 -19.88 9.52
N SER A 82 11.34 -20.14 8.71
CA SER A 82 12.08 -21.41 8.69
C SER A 82 13.56 -21.13 8.52
N ASP A 83 14.40 -21.81 9.30
CA ASP A 83 15.87 -21.75 9.16
C ASP A 83 16.44 -20.32 9.19
N GLY A 84 15.86 -19.45 10.02
CA GLY A 84 16.25 -18.05 10.12
C GLY A 84 15.86 -17.19 8.91
N VAL A 85 14.99 -17.68 8.02
CA VAL A 85 14.47 -16.93 6.87
C VAL A 85 12.97 -16.69 7.06
N ILE A 86 12.54 -15.44 6.95
CA ILE A 86 11.12 -15.11 6.84
C ILE A 86 10.67 -15.20 5.39
N THR A 87 9.58 -15.90 5.14
CA THR A 87 8.93 -16.01 3.83
C THR A 87 7.51 -15.45 3.91
N ILE A 88 7.29 -14.25 3.39
CA ILE A 88 5.94 -13.65 3.29
C ILE A 88 5.31 -14.13 1.98
N PRO A 89 4.27 -14.99 2.03
CA PRO A 89 3.68 -15.58 0.82
C PRO A 89 3.07 -14.53 -0.11
N LYS A 90 3.16 -14.77 -1.43
CA LYS A 90 2.57 -13.88 -2.47
C LYS A 90 1.08 -13.62 -2.22
N ASN A 91 0.32 -14.67 -1.93
CA ASN A 91 -1.12 -14.57 -1.68
C ASN A 91 -1.45 -13.71 -0.46
N LEU A 92 -0.63 -13.76 0.61
CA LEU A 92 -0.81 -12.86 1.75
C LEU A 92 -0.59 -11.41 1.32
N GLN A 93 0.50 -11.13 0.61
CA GLN A 93 0.78 -9.79 0.07
C GLN A 93 -0.38 -9.27 -0.79
N GLU A 94 -0.94 -10.10 -1.67
CA GLU A 94 -2.10 -9.76 -2.51
C GLU A 94 -3.32 -9.39 -1.66
N PHE A 95 -3.65 -10.17 -0.62
CA PHE A 95 -4.76 -9.85 0.27
C PHE A 95 -4.55 -8.52 0.98
N LEU A 96 -3.36 -8.27 1.52
CA LEU A 96 -3.05 -7.00 2.19
C LEU A 96 -3.14 -5.82 1.22
N ALA A 97 -2.62 -5.96 0.00
CA ALA A 97 -2.69 -4.94 -1.04
C ALA A 97 -4.13 -4.61 -1.46
N VAL A 98 -5.00 -5.62 -1.64
CA VAL A 98 -6.43 -5.37 -1.96
C VAL A 98 -7.09 -4.53 -0.88
N GLN A 99 -6.83 -4.83 0.41
CA GLN A 99 -7.36 -4.05 1.52
C GLN A 99 -6.82 -2.61 1.50
N THR A 100 -5.50 -2.44 1.32
CA THR A 100 -4.87 -1.12 1.23
C THR A 100 -5.45 -0.29 0.09
N VAL A 101 -5.54 -0.84 -1.14
CA VAL A 101 -6.16 -0.16 -2.30
C VAL A 101 -7.63 0.19 -2.01
N GLY A 102 -8.36 -0.69 -1.32
CA GLY A 102 -9.72 -0.42 -0.83
C GLY A 102 -9.81 0.79 0.08
N THR A 103 -8.96 0.82 1.11
CA THR A 103 -8.83 1.95 2.04
C THR A 103 -8.43 3.23 1.32
N SER A 104 -7.48 3.15 0.38
CA SER A 104 -7.03 4.28 -0.45
C SER A 104 -8.18 4.91 -1.23
N ARG A 105 -9.08 4.11 -1.80
CA ARG A 105 -10.28 4.61 -2.49
C ARG A 105 -11.17 5.44 -1.57
N GLY A 106 -11.43 4.96 -0.35
CA GLY A 106 -12.26 5.66 0.62
C GLY A 106 -11.64 6.98 1.09
N ILE A 107 -10.33 6.97 1.35
CA ILE A 107 -9.59 8.17 1.76
C ILE A 107 -9.52 9.19 0.62
N LEU A 108 -9.26 8.74 -0.61
CA LEU A 108 -9.28 9.61 -1.79
C LEU A 108 -10.63 10.29 -1.92
N PHE A 109 -11.73 9.53 -1.88
CA PHE A 109 -13.08 10.08 -1.93
C PHE A 109 -13.28 11.14 -0.84
N SER A 110 -13.03 10.79 0.43
CA SER A 110 -13.30 11.69 1.56
C SER A 110 -12.45 12.97 1.54
N LYS A 111 -11.18 12.88 1.12
CA LYS A 111 -10.27 14.04 1.09
C LYS A 111 -10.47 14.94 -0.12
N THR A 112 -11.08 14.45 -1.19
CA THR A 112 -11.41 15.27 -2.37
C THR A 112 -12.84 15.79 -2.36
N GLU A 113 -13.67 15.41 -1.37
CA GLU A 113 -15.02 15.95 -1.20
C GLU A 113 -15.00 17.49 -1.24
N LYS A 114 -15.97 18.07 -1.94
CA LYS A 114 -16.13 19.53 -2.12
C LYS A 114 -14.98 20.21 -2.87
N THR A 115 -14.09 19.44 -3.51
CA THR A 115 -13.11 19.95 -4.47
C THR A 115 -13.45 19.49 -5.89
N PRO A 116 -12.93 20.17 -6.94
CA PRO A 116 -13.03 19.69 -8.31
C PRO A 116 -12.45 18.28 -8.50
N PHE A 117 -11.56 17.82 -7.63
CA PHE A 117 -10.92 16.50 -7.70
C PHE A 117 -11.81 15.36 -7.18
N SER A 118 -13.02 15.64 -6.67
CA SER A 118 -13.98 14.60 -6.24
C SER A 118 -14.43 13.66 -7.35
N GLN A 119 -14.27 14.07 -8.61
CA GLN A 119 -14.51 13.22 -9.79
C GLN A 119 -13.36 12.26 -10.11
N LEU A 120 -12.19 12.38 -9.47
CA LEU A 120 -11.09 11.43 -9.63
C LEU A 120 -11.40 10.17 -8.83
N ILE A 121 -11.77 9.10 -9.53
CA ILE A 121 -12.02 7.79 -8.95
C ILE A 121 -10.80 6.90 -9.20
N LEU A 122 -10.27 6.29 -8.13
CA LEU A 122 -9.22 5.29 -8.26
C LEU A 122 -9.81 4.03 -8.91
N PRO A 123 -9.37 3.65 -10.13
CA PRO A 123 -9.91 2.50 -10.83
C PRO A 123 -9.48 1.19 -10.15
N PRO A 124 -10.07 0.04 -10.53
CA PRO A 124 -9.59 -1.25 -10.09
C PRO A 124 -8.10 -1.43 -10.43
N VAL A 125 -7.28 -1.68 -9.41
CA VAL A 125 -5.85 -1.94 -9.56
C VAL A 125 -5.63 -3.46 -9.51
N ASN A 126 -4.98 -4.01 -10.54
CA ASN A 126 -4.65 -5.44 -10.57
C ASN A 126 -3.42 -5.74 -9.70
N VAL A 127 -3.65 -5.90 -8.39
CA VAL A 127 -2.56 -6.15 -7.43
C VAL A 127 -1.80 -7.46 -7.70
N ALA A 128 -2.45 -8.45 -8.32
CA ALA A 128 -1.84 -9.75 -8.62
C ALA A 128 -0.74 -9.65 -9.69
N GLU A 129 -0.85 -8.67 -10.59
CA GLU A 129 0.17 -8.34 -11.59
C GLU A 129 1.30 -7.48 -11.01
N MET A 130 1.01 -6.66 -10.00
CA MET A 130 2.01 -5.80 -9.33
C MET A 130 2.95 -6.61 -8.42
N ILE A 131 2.45 -7.67 -7.79
CA ILE A 131 3.20 -8.48 -6.84
C ILE A 131 3.85 -9.65 -7.58
N LYS A 132 5.18 -9.66 -7.67
CA LYS A 132 5.92 -10.63 -8.50
C LYS A 132 6.24 -11.96 -7.81
N GLY A 133 6.22 -12.01 -6.48
CA GLY A 133 6.58 -13.23 -5.75
C GLY A 133 6.52 -13.08 -4.23
N ALA A 134 6.90 -14.14 -3.53
CA ALA A 134 7.05 -14.10 -2.08
C ALA A 134 8.27 -13.25 -1.68
N ILE A 135 8.16 -12.49 -0.60
CA ILE A 135 9.32 -11.85 0.04
C ILE A 135 10.06 -12.94 0.81
N LYS A 136 11.38 -13.00 0.66
CA LYS A 136 12.25 -13.95 1.35
C LYS A 136 13.48 -13.21 1.85
N GLU A 137 13.64 -13.12 3.16
CA GLU A 137 14.73 -12.36 3.77
C GLU A 137 15.30 -13.12 4.96
N SER A 138 16.62 -13.10 5.09
CA SER A 138 17.31 -13.68 6.24
C SER A 138 17.13 -12.78 7.46
N LEU A 139 16.69 -13.37 8.57
CA LEU A 139 16.58 -12.69 9.84
C LEU A 139 17.99 -12.48 10.42
N PRO A 140 18.27 -11.31 11.02
CA PRO A 140 19.53 -11.10 11.71
C PRO A 140 19.67 -12.14 12.84
N VAL A 141 20.82 -12.81 12.87
CA VAL A 141 21.18 -13.70 13.98
C VAL A 141 21.27 -12.82 15.22
N SER A 142 20.43 -13.10 16.22
CA SER A 142 20.59 -12.49 17.54
C SER A 142 22.00 -12.82 18.03
N GLN A 143 22.89 -11.82 18.08
CA GLN A 143 24.10 -11.92 18.87
C GLN A 143 23.62 -12.03 20.32
N SER A 144 23.54 -13.26 20.82
CA SER A 144 23.31 -13.54 22.22
C SER A 144 24.48 -12.97 23.00
N ASP A 145 24.15 -12.09 23.95
CA ASP A 145 25.04 -11.45 24.91
C ASP A 145 26.08 -12.43 25.48
N GLU A 146 27.36 -12.08 25.33
CA GLU A 146 28.49 -12.60 26.13
C GLU A 146 28.55 -11.88 27.49
#